data_AF-A0A665UKT1-F1
#
_entry.id   AF-A0A665UKT1-F1
#
_cell.length_a   1.000
_cell.length_b   1.000
_cell.length_c   1.000
_cell.angle_alpha   90.00
_cell.angle_beta   90.00
_cell.angle_gamma   90.00
#
_symmetry.space_group_name_H-M   'P 1'
#
loop_
_entity.id
_entity.type
_entity.pdbx_description
1 polymer ?
#
loop_
_entity_poly.entity_id
_entity_poly.type
_entity_poly.pdbx_seq_one_letter_code
_entity_poly.pdbx_strand_id
1 'polypeptide(L)'
;LNYYKDAVRISGYSTTDDGSSQVSVLSRPSGKSIYLQRREYAKSVNKKMSKPQYRVEHLFTCDLDGNDLRSLEDCVDRLKLLDGMGDVWGQNMLLEVRGLNLLLLDTETKEELEKMALSDILEIKSVLGAGAFKSLLILSVKLGRKKSTTTVFMFQCEDVGVRSHPQEGINVAAVEAKNTKKKKKGKEDTDYYSPLQVIHHCPGHLPPTIVAPLLTPQCIHLLSEEASTDEDQLWQTLGDAWSIPSTSWPGKDIPIYTLVFSDGWKPDEVSAEPAHSEPVSRREKQRRMCAKSDFTSRNPRELSISKGETVQLLDTTKQWWKVRNSSGEEGYVPNNVFRCQLL
;
A
#
# COMPACT_ATOMS: atom_id res chain seq x y z
N LEU A 1 22.86 4.28 -35.73
CA LEU A 1 22.23 5.61 -35.91
C LEU A 1 21.62 6.03 -34.59
N ASN A 2 21.95 7.25 -34.18
CA ASN A 2 21.56 7.94 -32.95
C ASN A 2 20.03 8.08 -32.81
N TYR A 3 19.48 8.02 -31.58
CA TYR A 3 19.14 9.22 -30.79
C TYR A 3 18.62 8.85 -29.38
N TYR A 4 19.43 9.18 -28.38
CA TYR A 4 19.05 9.43 -26.98
C TYR A 4 19.18 10.96 -26.79
N LYS A 5 18.20 11.59 -26.15
CA LYS A 5 18.20 12.95 -25.53
C LYS A 5 16.76 13.13 -24.98
N ASP A 6 16.51 13.43 -23.71
CA ASP A 6 17.13 14.48 -22.91
C ASP A 6 17.38 14.07 -21.45
N ALA A 7 18.65 14.13 -21.06
CA ALA A 7 19.07 14.33 -19.67
C ALA A 7 19.68 15.73 -19.61
N VAL A 8 18.97 16.67 -18.99
CA VAL A 8 19.49 18.03 -18.78
C VAL A 8 20.36 18.05 -17.53
N ARG A 9 21.65 18.13 -17.85
CA ARG A 9 22.83 18.56 -17.10
C ARG A 9 22.58 19.54 -15.94
N ILE A 10 23.31 19.33 -14.86
CA ILE A 10 23.92 20.44 -14.11
C ILE A 10 25.44 20.16 -14.01
N SER A 11 26.19 21.20 -14.39
CA SER A 11 27.62 21.27 -14.65
C SER A 11 28.48 21.01 -13.41
N GLY A 12 29.56 20.25 -13.58
CA GLY A 12 30.77 20.40 -12.79
C GLY A 12 31.56 21.63 -13.26
N TYR A 13 32.37 22.22 -12.38
CA TYR A 13 33.51 23.02 -12.77
C TYR A 13 34.74 22.58 -11.98
N SER A 14 35.85 22.66 -12.70
CA SER A 14 37.23 22.27 -12.41
C SER A 14 37.78 22.71 -11.05
N THR A 15 38.56 21.82 -10.43
CA THR A 15 39.62 22.14 -9.47
C THR A 15 40.71 22.97 -10.13
N THR A 16 40.95 24.18 -9.61
CA THR A 16 42.27 24.66 -9.18
C THR A 16 42.07 25.77 -8.15
N ASP A 17 42.66 25.52 -6.98
CA ASP A 17 43.16 26.46 -5.97
C ASP A 17 42.20 27.21 -5.02
N ASP A 18 42.60 27.08 -3.75
CA ASP A 18 42.34 27.86 -2.54
C ASP A 18 40.92 28.16 -2.02
N GLY A 19 40.75 27.98 -0.71
CA GLY A 19 39.69 28.60 0.08
C GLY A 19 38.46 27.76 0.44
N SER A 20 38.46 27.22 1.67
CA SER A 20 37.25 26.96 2.50
C SER A 20 36.26 25.88 2.01
N SER A 21 36.54 24.62 2.37
CA SER A 21 35.56 23.52 2.28
C SER A 21 34.49 23.63 3.38
N GLN A 22 33.33 24.23 3.06
CA GLN A 22 32.10 23.99 3.82
C GLN A 22 31.54 22.61 3.46
N VAL A 23 31.56 21.70 4.43
CA VAL A 23 30.96 20.36 4.32
C VAL A 23 29.44 20.54 4.25
N SER A 24 28.82 20.18 3.12
CA SER A 24 27.38 20.06 3.02
C SER A 24 26.91 18.89 3.89
N VAL A 25 26.52 19.21 5.13
CA VAL A 25 25.89 18.28 6.05
C VAL A 25 24.55 17.87 5.43
N LEU A 26 24.51 16.70 4.77
CA LEU A 26 23.26 16.01 4.46
C LEU A 26 22.53 15.82 5.79
N SER A 27 21.51 16.65 6.01
CA SER A 27 20.75 16.64 7.25
C SER A 27 20.14 15.26 7.43
N ARG A 28 20.47 14.62 8.56
CA ARG A 28 19.97 13.29 8.91
C ARG A 28 18.44 13.34 8.83
N PRO A 29 17.81 12.52 7.96
CA PRO A 29 16.36 12.57 7.79
C PRO A 29 15.67 12.36 9.13
N SER A 30 14.66 13.17 9.42
CA SER A 30 13.92 13.10 10.67
C SER A 30 13.24 11.73 10.80
N GLY A 31 13.00 11.29 12.05
CA GLY A 31 12.24 10.05 12.28
C GLY A 31 10.88 10.05 11.56
N LYS A 32 10.26 11.24 11.41
CA LYS A 32 9.00 11.44 10.68
C LYS A 32 9.15 11.19 9.18
N SER A 33 10.21 11.70 8.53
CA SER A 33 10.41 11.47 7.10
C SER A 33 10.74 10.00 6.80
N ILE A 34 11.55 9.36 7.64
CA ILE A 34 11.86 7.92 7.53
C ILE A 34 10.57 7.09 7.70
N TYR A 35 9.73 7.43 8.68
CA TYR A 35 8.47 6.73 8.91
C TYR A 35 7.48 6.89 7.75
N LEU A 36 7.28 8.12 7.26
CA LEU A 36 6.41 8.39 6.10
C LEU A 36 6.91 7.67 4.84
N GLN A 37 8.21 7.73 4.57
CA GLN A 37 8.82 7.02 3.46
C GLN A 37 8.63 5.50 3.58
N ARG A 38 8.78 4.94 4.79
CA ARG A 38 8.53 3.51 5.05
C ARG A 38 7.05 3.16 4.90
N ARG A 39 6.14 4.03 5.32
CA ARG A 39 4.69 3.86 5.17
C ARG A 39 4.29 3.86 3.70
N GLU A 40 4.79 4.81 2.91
CA GLU A 40 4.53 4.88 1.46
C GLU A 40 5.20 3.74 0.70
N TYR A 41 6.41 3.32 1.11
CA TYR A 41 7.06 2.13 0.60
C TYR A 41 6.24 0.87 0.90
N ALA A 42 5.78 0.68 2.14
CA ALA A 42 4.94 -0.45 2.53
C ALA A 42 3.61 -0.49 1.76
N LYS A 43 2.95 0.66 1.58
CA LYS A 43 1.75 0.76 0.73
C LYS A 43 2.06 0.40 -0.73
N SER A 44 3.16 0.90 -1.28
CA SER A 44 3.60 0.62 -2.66
C SER A 44 3.98 -0.85 -2.86
N VAL A 45 4.67 -1.44 -1.88
CA VAL A 45 5.04 -2.87 -1.88
C VAL A 45 3.80 -3.74 -1.77
N ASN A 46 2.88 -3.45 -0.84
CA ASN A 46 1.62 -4.17 -0.75
C ASN A 46 0.76 -3.99 -2.01
N LYS A 47 0.77 -2.81 -2.64
CA LYS A 47 0.10 -2.54 -3.93
C LYS A 47 0.74 -3.31 -5.09
N LYS A 48 2.06 -3.54 -5.07
CA LYS A 48 2.77 -4.36 -6.07
C LYS A 48 2.57 -5.86 -5.83
N MET A 49 2.51 -6.27 -4.56
CA MET A 49 2.29 -7.67 -4.15
C MET A 49 0.82 -8.11 -4.27
N SER A 50 -0.12 -7.16 -4.29
CA SER A 50 -1.57 -7.43 -4.40
C SER A 50 -2.13 -7.31 -5.82
N LYS A 51 -1.31 -7.13 -6.87
CA LYS A 51 -1.83 -7.14 -8.24
C LYS A 51 -2.44 -8.52 -8.51
N PRO A 52 -3.77 -8.65 -8.56
CA PRO A 52 -4.36 -9.95 -8.72
C PRO A 52 -4.15 -10.36 -10.19
N GLN A 53 -3.30 -11.36 -10.37
CA GLN A 53 -3.12 -12.06 -11.64
C GLN A 53 -3.84 -13.40 -11.52
N TYR A 54 -4.68 -13.69 -12.49
CA TYR A 54 -5.46 -14.91 -12.53
C TYR A 54 -5.01 -15.78 -13.69
N ARG A 55 -4.66 -17.03 -13.40
CA ARG A 55 -4.42 -18.02 -14.45
C ARG A 55 -5.76 -18.55 -14.91
N VAL A 56 -5.99 -18.48 -16.22
CA VAL A 56 -7.22 -18.89 -16.87
C VAL A 56 -6.89 -19.64 -18.15
N GLU A 57 -7.81 -20.47 -18.60
CA GLU A 57 -7.73 -21.16 -19.88
C GLU A 57 -8.82 -20.59 -20.77
N HIS A 58 -8.44 -19.89 -21.84
CA HIS A 58 -9.37 -19.40 -22.85
C HIS A 58 -9.94 -20.59 -23.65
N LEU A 59 -11.25 -20.65 -23.78
CA LEU A 59 -11.95 -21.76 -24.44
C LEU A 59 -12.57 -21.33 -25.77
N PHE A 60 -13.22 -20.16 -25.78
CA PHE A 60 -14.00 -19.71 -26.92
C PHE A 60 -14.27 -18.21 -26.87
N THR A 61 -14.34 -17.59 -28.06
CA THR A 61 -14.77 -16.20 -28.26
C THR A 61 -15.83 -16.17 -29.35
N CYS A 62 -16.92 -15.44 -29.12
CA CYS A 62 -17.98 -15.26 -30.11
C CYS A 62 -18.60 -13.87 -30.02
N ASP A 63 -19.27 -13.43 -31.08
CA ASP A 63 -19.98 -12.15 -31.11
C ASP A 63 -21.49 -12.36 -30.97
N LEU A 64 -22.13 -11.55 -30.14
CA LEU A 64 -23.58 -11.41 -30.10
C LEU A 64 -24.01 -10.60 -31.32
N ASP A 65 -24.48 -11.29 -32.35
CA ASP A 65 -24.95 -10.72 -33.61
C ASP A 65 -26.46 -10.43 -33.62
N GLY A 66 -27.18 -10.88 -32.59
CA GLY A 66 -28.62 -10.72 -32.46
C GLY A 66 -29.45 -11.70 -33.31
N ASN A 67 -28.80 -12.56 -34.08
CA ASN A 67 -29.44 -13.60 -34.88
C ASN A 67 -29.34 -14.94 -34.18
N ASP A 68 -28.17 -15.58 -34.29
CA ASP A 68 -27.90 -16.94 -33.80
C ASP A 68 -27.43 -16.94 -32.34
N LEU A 69 -26.80 -15.85 -31.90
CA LEU A 69 -26.34 -15.68 -30.52
C LEU A 69 -26.94 -14.39 -29.95
N ARG A 70 -28.00 -14.54 -29.15
CA ARG A 70 -28.77 -13.42 -28.58
C ARG A 70 -28.49 -13.22 -27.09
N SER A 71 -28.11 -14.29 -26.41
CA SER A 71 -27.88 -14.32 -24.97
C SER A 71 -26.57 -15.02 -24.60
N LEU A 72 -26.12 -14.83 -23.36
CA LEU A 72 -24.96 -15.56 -22.83
C LEU A 72 -25.22 -17.06 -22.74
N GLU A 73 -26.46 -17.45 -22.47
CA GLU A 73 -26.90 -18.83 -22.43
C GLU A 73 -26.72 -19.51 -23.79
N ASP A 74 -27.10 -18.84 -24.89
CA ASP A 74 -26.90 -19.36 -26.26
C ASP A 74 -25.41 -19.59 -26.55
N CYS A 75 -24.56 -18.69 -26.08
CA CYS A 75 -23.11 -18.82 -26.24
C CYS A 75 -22.58 -20.02 -25.44
N VAL A 76 -23.05 -20.23 -24.21
CA VAL A 76 -22.65 -21.38 -23.39
C VAL A 76 -23.12 -22.70 -23.99
N ASP A 77 -24.34 -22.76 -24.54
CA ASP A 77 -24.84 -23.97 -25.18
C ASP A 77 -24.10 -24.28 -26.48
N ARG A 78 -23.69 -23.24 -27.23
CA ARG A 78 -22.77 -23.39 -28.36
C ARG A 78 -21.41 -23.92 -27.95
N LEU A 79 -20.85 -23.44 -26.83
CA LEU A 79 -19.59 -23.96 -26.29
C LEU A 79 -19.71 -25.45 -25.96
N LYS A 80 -20.80 -25.87 -25.28
CA LYS A 80 -21.03 -27.30 -24.96
C LYS A 80 -21.16 -28.17 -26.20
N LEU A 81 -21.80 -27.66 -27.25
CA LEU A 81 -21.92 -28.38 -28.52
C LEU A 81 -20.55 -28.60 -29.16
N LEU A 82 -19.72 -27.54 -29.24
CA LEU A 82 -18.37 -27.62 -29.79
C LEU A 82 -17.48 -28.55 -28.96
N ASP A 83 -17.62 -28.53 -27.63
CA ASP A 83 -16.90 -29.43 -26.72
C ASP A 83 -17.28 -30.90 -26.98
N GLY A 84 -18.58 -31.17 -27.14
CA GLY A 84 -19.08 -32.50 -27.52
C GLY A 84 -18.61 -32.97 -28.90
N MET A 85 -18.25 -32.06 -29.80
CA MET A 85 -17.66 -32.35 -31.10
C MET A 85 -16.12 -32.50 -31.04
N GLY A 86 -15.49 -32.12 -29.93
CA GLY A 86 -14.03 -32.08 -29.78
C GLY A 86 -13.36 -30.89 -30.47
N ASP A 87 -14.13 -29.85 -30.80
CA ASP A 87 -13.68 -28.66 -31.55
C ASP A 87 -13.29 -27.49 -30.63
N VAL A 88 -13.21 -27.71 -29.32
CA VAL A 88 -12.78 -26.70 -28.33
C VAL A 88 -11.31 -26.89 -28.00
N TRP A 89 -10.52 -25.82 -28.14
CA TRP A 89 -9.09 -25.81 -27.84
C TRP A 89 -8.81 -24.80 -26.74
N GLY A 90 -8.33 -25.29 -25.61
CA GLY A 90 -7.94 -24.46 -24.48
C GLY A 90 -6.59 -23.79 -24.68
N GLN A 91 -6.51 -22.48 -24.42
CA GLN A 91 -5.23 -21.76 -24.36
C GLN A 91 -5.02 -21.17 -22.96
N ASN A 92 -3.94 -21.60 -22.28
CA ASN A 92 -3.53 -21.04 -21.00
C ASN A 92 -3.10 -19.58 -21.16
N MET A 93 -3.66 -18.71 -20.32
CA MET A 93 -3.39 -17.27 -20.31
C MET A 93 -3.34 -16.72 -18.86
N LEU A 94 -2.78 -15.54 -18.71
CA LEU A 94 -2.85 -14.74 -17.48
C LEU A 94 -3.74 -13.53 -17.68
N LEU A 95 -4.70 -13.37 -16.80
CA LEU A 95 -5.61 -12.24 -16.75
C LEU A 95 -5.11 -11.24 -15.68
N GLU A 96 -4.72 -10.03 -16.11
CA GLU A 96 -4.20 -8.98 -15.23
C GLU A 96 -4.95 -7.66 -15.43
N VAL A 97 -5.37 -7.05 -14.33
CA VAL A 97 -5.88 -5.68 -14.33
C VAL A 97 -4.70 -4.70 -14.25
N ARG A 98 -4.53 -3.87 -15.29
CA ARG A 98 -3.47 -2.85 -15.36
C ARG A 98 -4.06 -1.47 -15.68
N GLY A 99 -4.14 -0.63 -14.65
CA GLY A 99 -4.72 0.71 -14.77
C GLY A 99 -6.20 0.62 -15.13
N LEU A 100 -6.59 1.18 -16.28
CA LEU A 100 -7.97 1.14 -16.78
C LEU A 100 -8.23 0.01 -17.80
N ASN A 101 -7.30 -0.93 -17.93
CA ASN A 101 -7.37 -2.02 -18.90
C ASN A 101 -7.30 -3.37 -18.21
N LEU A 102 -8.00 -4.35 -18.78
CA LEU A 102 -7.83 -5.75 -18.52
C LEU A 102 -6.94 -6.32 -19.64
N LEU A 103 -5.88 -7.03 -19.25
CA LEU A 103 -4.90 -7.59 -20.16
C LEU A 103 -4.97 -9.11 -20.09
N LEU A 104 -4.95 -9.73 -21.27
CA LEU A 104 -4.62 -11.14 -21.46
C LEU A 104 -3.14 -11.21 -21.80
N LEU A 105 -2.38 -11.93 -20.99
CA LEU A 105 -0.94 -12.07 -21.12
C LEU A 105 -0.59 -13.54 -21.37
N ASP A 106 0.46 -13.76 -22.14
CA ASP A 106 1.06 -15.08 -22.26
C ASP A 106 1.59 -15.57 -20.90
N THR A 107 1.41 -16.86 -20.62
CA THR A 107 1.77 -17.42 -19.31
C THR A 107 3.28 -17.43 -19.06
N GLU A 108 4.09 -17.59 -20.10
CA GLU A 108 5.54 -17.75 -20.02
C GLU A 108 6.25 -16.41 -20.29
N THR A 109 5.99 -15.80 -21.44
CA THR A 109 6.69 -14.60 -21.91
C THR A 109 6.16 -13.31 -21.29
N LYS A 110 4.95 -13.35 -20.71
CA LYS A 110 4.19 -12.18 -20.25
C LYS A 110 3.87 -11.17 -21.37
N GLU A 111 3.93 -11.61 -22.62
CA GLU A 111 3.55 -10.80 -23.77
C GLU A 111 2.06 -10.45 -23.71
N GLU A 112 1.71 -9.22 -24.11
CA GLU A 112 0.33 -8.77 -24.17
C GLU A 112 -0.36 -9.40 -25.39
N LEU A 113 -1.19 -10.43 -25.16
CA LEU A 113 -1.95 -11.11 -26.21
C LEU A 113 -3.17 -10.28 -26.63
N GLU A 114 -3.89 -9.74 -25.65
CA GLU A 114 -5.08 -8.92 -25.89
C GLU A 114 -5.29 -7.90 -24.78
N LYS A 115 -5.90 -6.77 -25.15
CA LYS A 115 -6.13 -5.63 -24.27
C LYS A 115 -7.53 -5.08 -24.45
N MET A 116 -8.29 -5.07 -23.37
CA MET A 116 -9.65 -4.53 -23.34
C MET A 116 -9.80 -3.43 -22.28
N ALA A 117 -10.50 -2.36 -22.62
CA ALA A 117 -10.77 -1.30 -21.67
C ALA A 117 -11.83 -1.76 -20.67
N LEU A 118 -11.57 -1.59 -19.37
CA LEU A 118 -12.51 -1.97 -18.29
C LEU A 118 -13.87 -1.26 -18.41
N SER A 119 -13.90 -0.10 -19.07
CA SER A 119 -15.13 0.63 -19.34
C SER A 119 -16.05 -0.02 -20.37
N ASP A 120 -15.47 -0.85 -21.23
CA ASP A 120 -16.15 -1.44 -22.37
C ASP A 120 -16.70 -2.83 -22.01
N ILE A 121 -16.29 -3.36 -20.86
CA ILE A 121 -16.86 -4.55 -20.23
C ILE A 121 -18.30 -4.24 -19.82
N LEU A 122 -19.24 -4.95 -20.42
CA LEU A 122 -20.67 -4.84 -20.14
C LEU A 122 -21.05 -5.70 -18.93
N GLU A 123 -20.59 -6.95 -18.91
CA GLU A 123 -20.98 -7.95 -17.93
C GLU A 123 -19.85 -8.95 -17.68
N ILE A 124 -19.73 -9.41 -16.44
CA ILE A 124 -18.84 -10.49 -16.01
C ILE A 124 -19.66 -11.51 -15.23
N LYS A 125 -19.79 -12.72 -15.77
CA LYS A 125 -20.59 -13.80 -15.18
C LYS A 125 -19.70 -15.00 -14.88
N SER A 126 -19.82 -15.56 -13.68
CA SER A 126 -19.27 -16.89 -13.37
C SER A 126 -20.39 -17.91 -13.38
N VAL A 127 -20.16 -19.03 -14.05
CA VAL A 127 -21.06 -20.18 -14.10
C VAL A 127 -20.30 -21.39 -13.58
N LEU A 128 -20.79 -21.96 -12.49
CA LEU A 128 -20.23 -23.18 -11.90
C LEU A 128 -20.92 -24.40 -12.52
N GLY A 129 -20.13 -25.42 -12.90
CA GLY A 129 -20.66 -26.70 -13.38
C GLY A 129 -21.40 -26.62 -14.73
N ALA A 130 -20.82 -25.94 -15.72
CA ALA A 130 -21.37 -25.86 -17.07
C ALA A 130 -20.93 -27.06 -17.93
N GLY A 131 -21.44 -28.26 -17.67
CA GLY A 131 -21.03 -29.47 -18.39
C GLY A 131 -19.63 -29.94 -17.94
N ALA A 132 -18.68 -30.04 -18.88
CA ALA A 132 -17.29 -30.41 -18.58
C ALA A 132 -16.51 -29.32 -17.82
N PHE A 133 -16.98 -28.07 -17.87
CA PHE A 133 -16.30 -26.92 -17.30
C PHE A 133 -16.68 -26.70 -15.84
N LYS A 134 -15.70 -26.85 -14.94
CA LYS A 134 -15.91 -26.75 -13.48
C LYS A 134 -16.24 -25.30 -13.03
N SER A 135 -15.52 -24.33 -13.57
CA SER A 135 -15.67 -22.90 -13.25
C SER A 135 -15.49 -22.08 -14.52
N LEU A 136 -16.59 -21.63 -15.12
CA LEU A 136 -16.60 -20.88 -16.37
C LEU A 136 -16.77 -19.39 -16.08
N LEU A 137 -15.77 -18.59 -16.45
CA LEU A 137 -15.82 -17.14 -16.45
C LEU A 137 -16.22 -16.64 -17.84
N ILE A 138 -17.25 -15.81 -17.90
CA ILE A 138 -17.78 -15.22 -19.12
C ILE A 138 -17.62 -13.70 -19.04
N LEU A 139 -16.97 -13.11 -20.05
CA LEU A 139 -16.75 -11.66 -20.17
C LEU A 139 -17.44 -11.15 -21.43
N SER A 140 -18.42 -10.26 -21.27
CA SER A 140 -19.07 -9.54 -22.37
C SER A 140 -18.45 -8.17 -22.54
N VAL A 141 -17.89 -7.88 -23.71
CA VAL A 141 -17.16 -6.64 -24.00
C VAL A 141 -17.73 -5.99 -25.25
N LYS A 142 -18.04 -4.70 -25.16
CA LYS A 142 -18.50 -3.91 -26.30
C LYS A 142 -17.31 -3.39 -27.10
N LEU A 143 -17.08 -3.94 -28.29
CA LEU A 143 -15.96 -3.52 -29.13
C LEU A 143 -16.41 -2.50 -30.18
N GLY A 144 -15.83 -1.28 -30.14
CA GLY A 144 -15.99 -0.26 -31.19
C GLY A 144 -17.07 0.81 -30.94
N ARG A 145 -16.80 2.04 -31.40
CA ARG A 145 -17.72 3.20 -31.25
C ARG A 145 -18.82 3.27 -32.33
N LYS A 146 -18.69 2.52 -33.42
CA LYS A 146 -19.56 2.63 -34.63
C LYS A 146 -20.43 1.40 -34.93
N LYS A 147 -20.05 0.21 -34.46
CA LYS A 147 -20.88 -1.01 -34.49
C LYS A 147 -20.91 -1.52 -33.05
N SER A 148 -22.09 -1.62 -32.45
CA SER A 148 -22.28 -2.05 -31.07
C SER A 148 -22.23 -3.57 -30.95
N THR A 149 -21.21 -4.21 -31.52
CA THR A 149 -21.03 -5.65 -31.41
C THR A 149 -20.51 -5.98 -30.01
N THR A 150 -21.15 -6.94 -29.36
CA THR A 150 -20.75 -7.42 -28.05
C THR A 150 -20.01 -8.73 -28.24
N THR A 151 -18.73 -8.74 -27.95
CA THR A 151 -17.89 -9.93 -28.01
C THR A 151 -17.90 -10.59 -26.64
N VAL A 152 -18.17 -11.89 -26.61
CA VAL A 152 -18.24 -12.73 -25.42
C VAL A 152 -17.03 -13.65 -25.40
N PHE A 153 -16.23 -13.54 -24.35
CA PHE A 153 -15.09 -14.39 -24.08
C PHE A 153 -15.44 -15.39 -22.98
N MET A 154 -15.04 -16.65 -23.15
CA MET A 154 -15.25 -17.70 -22.18
C MET A 154 -13.93 -18.32 -21.75
N PHE A 155 -13.74 -18.40 -20.43
CA PHE A 155 -12.53 -18.94 -19.83
C PHE A 155 -12.87 -19.97 -18.77
N GLN A 156 -12.12 -21.06 -18.73
CA GLN A 156 -12.08 -21.93 -17.57
C GLN A 156 -11.10 -21.35 -16.54
N CYS A 157 -11.55 -21.26 -15.28
CA CYS A 157 -10.71 -20.84 -14.16
C CYS A 157 -10.12 -22.06 -13.44
N GLU A 158 -8.81 -22.02 -13.18
CA GLU A 158 -8.11 -23.03 -12.39
C GLU A 158 -8.36 -22.80 -10.88
N ASP A 159 -8.35 -23.89 -10.11
CA ASP A 159 -8.87 -24.06 -8.74
C ASP A 159 -8.68 -22.86 -7.76
N VAL A 160 -9.78 -22.50 -7.08
CA VAL A 160 -9.99 -21.29 -6.23
C VAL A 160 -9.39 -21.47 -4.82
N GLY A 161 -8.29 -22.21 -4.70
CA GLY A 161 -7.81 -22.70 -3.40
C GLY A 161 -7.18 -21.64 -2.48
N VAL A 162 -6.76 -20.48 -3.01
CA VAL A 162 -6.06 -19.43 -2.23
C VAL A 162 -6.35 -18.00 -2.71
N ARG A 163 -6.88 -17.83 -3.93
CA ARG A 163 -7.14 -16.52 -4.55
C ARG A 163 -8.65 -16.39 -4.82
N SER A 164 -9.23 -15.23 -4.50
CA SER A 164 -10.61 -14.89 -4.83
C SER A 164 -10.89 -15.13 -6.32
N HIS A 165 -12.08 -15.65 -6.66
CA HIS A 165 -12.48 -15.90 -8.05
C HIS A 165 -12.27 -14.63 -8.91
N PRO A 166 -11.77 -14.72 -10.17
CA PRO A 166 -11.39 -13.54 -10.97
C PRO A 166 -12.51 -12.51 -11.13
N GLN A 167 -13.76 -12.99 -11.19
CA GLN A 167 -14.96 -12.17 -11.32
C GLN A 167 -15.02 -10.99 -10.33
N GLU A 168 -14.77 -11.21 -9.04
CA GLU A 168 -14.96 -10.17 -8.03
C GLU A 168 -13.91 -9.04 -8.20
N GLY A 169 -12.64 -9.40 -8.35
CA GLY A 169 -11.57 -8.41 -8.54
C GLY A 169 -11.70 -7.61 -9.83
N ILE A 170 -12.15 -8.25 -10.92
CA ILE A 170 -12.36 -7.54 -12.20
C ILE A 170 -13.61 -6.68 -12.14
N ASN A 171 -14.69 -7.11 -11.47
CA ASN A 171 -15.89 -6.31 -11.28
C ASN A 171 -15.60 -5.02 -10.50
N VAL A 172 -14.84 -5.12 -9.40
CA VAL A 172 -14.40 -3.93 -8.63
C VAL A 172 -13.64 -2.97 -9.53
N ALA A 173 -12.65 -3.47 -10.28
CA ALA A 173 -11.87 -2.65 -11.19
C ALA A 173 -12.71 -2.03 -12.33
N ALA A 174 -13.69 -2.76 -12.87
CA ALA A 174 -14.58 -2.27 -13.91
C ALA A 174 -15.51 -1.16 -13.40
N VAL A 175 -16.04 -1.31 -12.18
CA VAL A 175 -16.88 -0.29 -11.52
C VAL A 175 -16.06 0.97 -11.25
N GLU A 176 -14.85 0.85 -10.70
CA GLU A 176 -13.94 1.97 -10.49
C GLU A 176 -13.62 2.69 -11.80
N ALA A 177 -13.29 1.97 -12.87
CA ALA A 177 -12.99 2.56 -14.18
C ALA A 177 -14.19 3.31 -14.78
N LYS A 178 -15.41 2.79 -14.62
CA LYS A 178 -16.67 3.43 -15.06
C LYS A 178 -16.96 4.70 -14.25
N ASN A 179 -16.67 4.70 -12.94
CA ASN A 179 -16.80 5.86 -12.07
C ASN A 179 -15.78 6.95 -12.41
N THR A 180 -14.55 6.58 -12.73
CA THR A 180 -13.50 7.53 -13.17
C THR A 180 -13.86 8.21 -14.50
N LYS A 181 -14.55 7.54 -15.43
CA LYS A 181 -15.09 8.18 -16.65
C LYS A 181 -16.20 9.19 -16.35
N LYS A 182 -17.06 8.92 -15.35
CA LYS A 182 -18.06 9.88 -14.88
C LYS A 182 -17.40 11.09 -14.19
N LYS A 183 -16.36 10.86 -13.38
CA LYS A 183 -15.55 11.90 -12.72
C LYS A 183 -14.76 12.75 -13.74
N LYS A 184 -14.27 12.18 -14.84
CA LYS A 184 -13.67 12.97 -15.94
C LYS A 184 -14.67 13.87 -16.68
N LYS A 185 -15.97 13.63 -16.54
CA LYS A 185 -17.04 14.48 -17.10
C LYS A 185 -17.55 15.52 -16.09
N GLY A 186 -17.19 15.39 -14.82
CA GLY A 186 -17.44 16.36 -13.76
C GLY A 186 -16.21 16.48 -12.88
N LYS A 187 -15.36 17.46 -13.22
CA LYS A 187 -14.21 18.01 -12.48
C LYS A 187 -13.78 17.21 -11.24
N GLU A 188 -12.61 16.61 -11.37
CA GLU A 188 -11.95 15.71 -10.43
C GLU A 188 -11.56 16.42 -9.12
N ASP A 189 -12.40 16.36 -8.09
CA ASP A 189 -11.93 16.49 -6.70
C ASP A 189 -11.56 15.12 -6.16
N THR A 190 -10.31 15.00 -5.76
CA THR A 190 -9.72 13.77 -5.24
C THR A 190 -9.90 13.86 -3.73
N ASP A 191 -10.88 13.14 -3.18
CA ASP A 191 -11.12 13.08 -1.73
C ASP A 191 -9.94 12.37 -1.02
N TYR A 192 -8.88 13.12 -0.78
CA TYR A 192 -8.02 12.88 0.38
C TYR A 192 -8.80 13.41 1.57
N TYR A 193 -9.20 12.52 2.48
CA TYR A 193 -9.74 12.98 3.76
C TYR A 193 -8.63 13.68 4.54
N SER A 194 -8.69 15.01 4.55
CA SER A 194 -7.74 15.82 5.27
C SER A 194 -8.14 15.98 6.74
N PRO A 195 -7.18 16.27 7.63
CA PRO A 195 -7.46 16.39 9.06
C PRO A 195 -8.55 17.40 9.39
N LEU A 196 -8.71 18.46 8.58
CA LEU A 196 -9.71 19.50 8.77
C LEU A 196 -11.13 19.08 8.34
N GLN A 197 -11.28 18.04 7.50
CA GLN A 197 -12.61 17.53 7.10
C GLN A 197 -13.37 16.83 8.23
N VAL A 198 -12.70 16.44 9.33
CA VAL A 198 -13.40 15.98 10.54
C VAL A 198 -14.31 17.09 11.09
N ILE A 199 -13.94 18.36 10.88
CA ILE A 199 -14.67 19.54 11.35
C ILE A 199 -15.96 19.77 10.56
N HIS A 200 -16.07 19.28 9.32
CA HIS A 200 -17.32 19.30 8.55
C HIS A 200 -18.45 18.50 9.21
N HIS A 201 -18.12 17.55 10.06
CA HIS A 201 -19.09 16.72 10.80
C HIS A 201 -19.49 17.36 12.13
N CYS A 202 -18.91 18.51 12.49
CA CYS A 202 -19.27 19.28 13.68
C CYS A 202 -20.36 20.33 13.34
N PRO A 203 -21.28 20.63 14.27
CA PRO A 203 -22.20 21.75 14.10
C PRO A 203 -21.43 23.05 13.86
N GLY A 204 -21.81 23.85 12.85
CA GLY A 204 -21.03 25.02 12.41
C GLY A 204 -20.80 26.11 13.46
N HIS A 205 -21.56 26.12 14.56
CA HIS A 205 -21.38 27.04 15.68
C HIS A 205 -20.34 26.57 16.71
N LEU A 206 -19.89 25.30 16.63
CA LEU A 206 -19.05 24.67 17.63
C LEU A 206 -17.57 25.08 17.51
N PRO A 207 -16.94 25.11 16.31
CA PRO A 207 -15.51 25.40 16.20
C PRO A 207 -15.07 26.74 16.82
N PRO A 208 -15.81 27.85 16.65
CA PRO A 208 -15.44 29.14 17.28
C PRO A 208 -15.52 29.14 18.81
N THR A 209 -16.21 28.17 19.42
CA THR A 209 -16.32 28.04 20.89
C THR A 209 -15.15 27.27 21.51
N ILE A 210 -14.31 26.63 20.70
CA ILE A 210 -13.17 25.84 21.17
C ILE A 210 -11.95 26.75 21.33
N VAL A 211 -11.72 27.21 22.57
CA VAL A 211 -10.59 28.09 22.93
C VAL A 211 -9.45 27.37 23.64
N ALA A 212 -9.57 26.04 23.83
CA ALA A 212 -8.53 25.21 24.43
C ALA A 212 -8.59 23.77 23.86
N PRO A 213 -7.43 23.15 23.53
CA PRO A 213 -6.09 23.73 23.61
C PRO A 213 -5.84 24.68 22.42
N LEU A 214 -5.20 25.83 22.66
CA LEU A 214 -4.78 26.72 21.58
C LEU A 214 -3.65 26.10 20.77
N LEU A 215 -3.61 26.39 19.47
CA LEU A 215 -2.57 25.91 18.59
C LEU A 215 -1.23 26.61 18.87
N THR A 216 -0.14 25.85 18.87
CA THR A 216 1.20 26.44 18.98
C THR A 216 1.57 27.19 17.70
N PRO A 217 2.52 28.14 17.74
CA PRO A 217 3.00 28.82 16.54
C PRO A 217 3.48 27.85 15.45
N GLN A 218 4.13 26.74 15.84
CA GLN A 218 4.60 25.71 14.93
C GLN A 218 3.45 24.96 14.26
N CYS A 219 2.34 24.71 14.98
CA CYS A 219 1.16 24.08 14.41
C CYS A 219 0.47 24.99 13.38
N ILE A 220 0.34 26.30 13.67
CA ILE A 220 -0.27 27.26 12.74
C ILE A 220 0.58 27.41 11.48
N HIS A 221 1.90 27.53 11.62
CA HIS A 221 2.80 27.60 10.47
C HIS A 221 2.69 26.35 9.59
N LEU A 222 2.69 25.16 10.21
CA LEU A 222 2.53 23.90 9.50
C LEU A 222 1.19 23.83 8.74
N LEU A 223 0.10 24.26 9.37
CA LEU A 223 -1.21 24.29 8.72
C LEU A 223 -1.22 25.27 7.54
N SER A 224 -0.63 26.46 7.68
CA SER A 224 -0.56 27.43 6.58
C SER A 224 0.32 27.02 5.40
N GLU A 225 1.33 26.18 5.61
CA GLU A 225 2.21 25.71 4.53
C GLU A 225 1.66 24.48 3.81
N GLU A 226 0.85 23.66 4.49
CA GLU A 226 0.43 22.35 4.01
C GLU A 226 -1.07 22.27 3.67
N ALA A 227 -1.87 23.28 4.03
CA ALA A 227 -3.29 23.31 3.71
C ALA A 227 -3.53 23.55 2.21
N SER A 228 -4.48 22.81 1.65
CA SER A 228 -5.01 23.10 0.31
C SER A 228 -5.87 24.38 0.31
N THR A 229 -6.14 24.95 -0.87
CA THR A 229 -6.97 26.16 -0.99
C THR A 229 -8.35 26.02 -0.34
N ASP A 230 -8.96 24.82 -0.42
CA ASP A 230 -10.28 24.56 0.16
C ASP A 230 -10.21 24.37 1.69
N GLU A 231 -9.10 23.81 2.18
CA GLU A 231 -8.80 23.68 3.61
C GLU A 231 -8.51 25.01 4.28
N ASP A 232 -7.77 25.89 3.59
CA ASP A 232 -7.50 27.24 4.06
C ASP A 232 -8.81 28.02 4.21
N GLN A 233 -9.71 27.94 3.23
CA GLN A 233 -11.03 28.55 3.33
C GLN A 233 -11.81 28.03 4.54
N LEU A 234 -11.85 26.71 4.75
CA LEU A 234 -12.50 26.12 5.92
C LEU A 234 -11.82 26.58 7.21
N TRP A 235 -10.49 26.57 7.29
CA TRP A 235 -9.72 26.95 8.45
C TRP A 235 -10.00 28.40 8.88
N GLN A 236 -10.10 29.33 7.93
CA GLN A 236 -10.47 30.72 8.23
C GLN A 236 -11.88 30.87 8.83
N THR A 237 -12.79 29.90 8.59
CA THR A 237 -14.14 29.94 9.19
C THR A 237 -14.22 29.39 10.61
N LEU A 238 -13.16 28.75 11.12
CA LEU A 238 -13.16 28.09 12.43
C LEU A 238 -13.06 29.06 13.61
N GLY A 239 -12.69 30.32 13.36
CA GLY A 239 -12.59 31.38 14.35
C GLY A 239 -11.18 31.57 14.93
N ASP A 240 -11.01 32.64 15.69
CA ASP A 240 -9.70 33.19 16.10
C ASP A 240 -8.81 32.19 16.84
N ALA A 241 -9.38 31.29 17.66
CA ALA A 241 -8.64 30.30 18.45
C ALA A 241 -7.85 29.30 17.58
N TRP A 242 -8.22 29.16 16.31
CA TRP A 242 -7.56 28.29 15.34
C TRP A 242 -6.48 29.01 14.52
N SER A 243 -6.45 30.34 14.53
CA SER A 243 -5.53 31.14 13.70
C SER A 243 -4.56 31.98 14.53
N ILE A 244 -4.89 32.26 15.80
CA ILE A 244 -4.03 32.99 16.73
C ILE A 244 -3.20 31.98 17.53
N PRO A 245 -1.86 32.05 17.47
CA PRO A 245 -1.01 31.17 18.25
C PRO A 245 -1.23 31.34 19.74
N SER A 246 -1.03 30.25 20.48
CA SER A 246 -1.14 30.21 21.95
C SER A 246 -0.31 31.29 22.66
N THR A 247 0.80 31.74 22.06
CA THR A 247 1.70 32.79 22.58
C THR A 247 1.14 34.21 22.44
N SER A 248 0.16 34.41 21.56
CA SER A 248 -0.35 35.73 21.15
C SER A 248 -1.86 35.87 21.39
N TRP A 249 -2.46 34.95 22.15
CA TRP A 249 -3.88 34.98 22.46
C TRP A 249 -4.21 36.13 23.42
N PRO A 250 -5.22 36.98 23.12
CA PRO A 250 -5.54 38.15 23.93
C PRO A 250 -6.31 37.82 25.22
N GLY A 251 -6.90 36.62 25.32
CA GLY A 251 -7.67 36.17 26.49
C GLY A 251 -6.77 35.70 27.62
N LYS A 252 -6.97 36.23 28.84
CA LYS A 252 -6.11 35.93 30.01
C LYS A 252 -6.44 34.61 30.72
N ASP A 253 -7.61 34.02 30.46
CA ASP A 253 -8.10 32.82 31.15
C ASP A 253 -8.37 31.70 30.13
N ILE A 254 -7.32 30.97 29.75
CA ILE A 254 -7.45 29.75 28.93
C ILE A 254 -7.61 28.56 29.88
N PRO A 255 -8.71 27.79 29.82
CA PRO A 255 -8.90 26.64 30.69
C PRO A 255 -7.85 25.56 30.36
N ILE A 256 -7.32 24.91 31.40
CA ILE A 256 -6.40 23.78 31.24
C ILE A 256 -7.17 22.63 30.57
N TYR A 257 -6.81 22.33 29.33
CA TYR A 257 -7.42 21.24 28.58
C TYR A 257 -6.85 19.90 29.04
N THR A 258 -7.62 19.17 29.87
CA THR A 258 -7.30 17.80 30.26
C THR A 258 -8.13 16.83 29.43
N LEU A 259 -7.47 16.02 28.61
CA LEU A 259 -8.14 15.02 27.78
C LEU A 259 -8.81 13.95 28.65
N VAL A 260 -10.14 13.83 28.53
CA VAL A 260 -10.91 12.73 29.11
C VAL A 260 -11.73 12.09 28.00
N PHE A 261 -11.52 10.80 27.79
CA PHE A 261 -12.25 10.02 26.80
C PHE A 261 -13.62 9.61 27.36
N SER A 262 -14.56 9.24 26.48
CA SER A 262 -15.95 8.89 26.89
C SER A 262 -16.04 7.67 27.80
N ASP A 263 -14.99 6.85 27.87
CA ASP A 263 -14.81 5.71 28.78
C ASP A 263 -14.16 6.11 30.12
N GLY A 264 -13.90 7.41 30.34
CA GLY A 264 -13.29 7.96 31.54
C GLY A 264 -11.76 7.87 31.58
N TRP A 265 -11.10 7.36 30.53
CA TRP A 265 -9.64 7.32 30.47
C TRP A 265 -9.05 8.73 30.31
N LYS A 266 -7.99 9.03 31.07
CA LYS A 266 -7.21 10.26 30.95
C LYS A 266 -5.71 9.94 30.86
N PRO A 267 -4.92 10.65 30.03
CA PRO A 267 -3.47 10.47 29.99
C PRO A 267 -2.83 10.83 31.34
N ASP A 268 -1.79 10.09 31.76
CA ASP A 268 -1.02 10.43 32.96
C ASP A 268 -0.35 11.80 32.81
N GLU A 269 -0.50 12.66 33.83
CA GLU A 269 0.08 14.01 33.83
C GLU A 269 1.61 13.92 33.74
N VAL A 270 2.18 14.42 32.64
CA VAL A 270 3.61 14.52 32.46
C VAL A 270 4.11 15.64 33.38
N SER A 271 4.44 15.30 34.62
CA SER A 271 5.09 16.20 35.57
C SER A 271 6.37 16.73 34.94
N ALA A 272 6.43 18.05 34.75
CA ALA A 272 7.65 18.74 34.34
C ALA A 272 8.80 18.39 35.31
N GLU A 273 9.95 18.07 34.72
CA GLU A 273 11.21 17.65 35.35
C GLU A 273 11.68 18.55 36.52
N PRO A 274 12.46 18.03 37.51
CA PRO A 274 13.89 17.78 37.28
C PRO A 274 14.53 16.61 38.07
N ALA A 275 15.34 15.81 37.37
CA ALA A 275 16.71 15.46 37.78
C ALA A 275 17.25 14.43 36.79
N HIS A 276 18.40 14.76 36.20
CA HIS A 276 19.27 13.84 35.48
C HIS A 276 19.44 12.53 36.27
N SER A 277 18.69 11.50 35.90
CA SER A 277 19.04 10.12 36.17
C SER A 277 19.24 9.47 34.82
N GLU A 278 20.41 8.89 34.64
CA GLU A 278 20.87 8.30 33.39
C GLU A 278 19.79 7.41 32.76
N PRO A 279 19.69 7.36 31.43
CA PRO A 279 18.68 6.56 30.76
C PRO A 279 18.98 5.08 31.01
N VAL A 280 18.35 4.48 32.03
CA VAL A 280 18.28 3.03 32.15
C VAL A 280 17.45 2.55 30.97
N SER A 281 18.19 2.02 30.00
CA SER A 281 17.76 1.79 28.64
C SER A 281 16.58 0.81 28.59
N ARG A 282 15.44 1.31 28.13
CA ARG A 282 14.30 0.52 27.61
C ARG A 282 14.68 -0.36 26.40
N ARG A 283 15.94 -0.29 25.93
CA ARG A 283 16.53 -1.12 24.87
C ARG A 283 16.97 -2.52 25.33
N GLU A 284 17.09 -2.77 26.63
CA GLU A 284 17.56 -4.07 27.13
C GLU A 284 16.49 -5.16 27.15
N LYS A 285 15.20 -4.79 27.14
CA LYS A 285 14.10 -5.78 27.19
C LYS A 285 13.91 -6.59 25.90
N GLN A 286 14.57 -6.26 24.79
CA GLN A 286 14.25 -6.82 23.47
C GLN A 286 15.41 -7.48 22.71
N ARG A 287 16.55 -7.76 23.37
CA ARG A 287 17.74 -8.34 22.72
C ARG A 287 18.17 -9.69 23.31
N ARG A 288 17.25 -10.52 23.78
CA ARG A 288 17.57 -11.89 24.22
C ARG A 288 16.95 -12.91 23.26
N MET A 289 17.72 -13.92 22.87
CA MET A 289 17.31 -14.97 21.93
C MET A 289 17.71 -16.33 22.48
N CYS A 290 16.87 -17.34 22.27
CA CYS A 290 17.15 -18.71 22.65
C CYS A 290 17.76 -19.50 21.48
N ALA A 291 18.79 -20.28 21.78
CA ALA A 291 19.41 -21.20 20.86
C ALA A 291 18.45 -22.38 20.56
N LYS A 292 18.22 -22.67 19.29
CA LYS A 292 17.35 -23.77 18.83
C LYS A 292 18.10 -25.09 18.65
N SER A 293 19.42 -25.03 18.55
CA SER A 293 20.33 -26.14 18.35
C SER A 293 21.67 -25.84 19.03
N ASP A 294 22.43 -26.89 19.34
CA ASP A 294 23.79 -26.74 19.84
C ASP A 294 24.70 -26.16 18.74
N PHE A 295 25.67 -25.36 19.14
CA PHE A 295 26.71 -24.83 18.27
C PHE A 295 28.05 -24.82 19.02
N THR A 296 29.06 -25.45 18.43
CA THR A 296 30.42 -25.49 18.98
C THR A 296 31.32 -24.55 18.18
N SER A 297 31.96 -23.61 18.89
CA SER A 297 32.90 -22.66 18.32
C SER A 297 34.07 -23.38 17.64
N ARG A 298 34.38 -23.01 16.40
CA ARG A 298 35.50 -23.59 15.62
C ARG A 298 36.73 -22.70 15.60
N ASN A 299 36.61 -21.47 16.11
CA ASN A 299 37.71 -20.52 16.22
C ASN A 299 37.49 -19.58 17.43
N PRO A 300 38.52 -18.82 17.86
CA PRO A 300 38.44 -17.95 19.04
C PRO A 300 37.50 -16.75 18.91
N ARG A 301 36.93 -16.49 17.72
CA ARG A 301 35.94 -15.43 17.51
C ARG A 301 34.51 -15.96 17.66
N GLU A 302 34.31 -17.27 17.67
CA GLU A 302 33.00 -17.90 17.78
C GLU A 302 32.67 -18.25 19.23
N LEU A 303 31.40 -18.23 19.59
CA LEU A 303 30.94 -18.61 20.93
C LEU A 303 30.24 -19.98 20.87
N SER A 304 30.63 -20.92 21.73
CA SER A 304 29.89 -22.18 21.87
C SER A 304 28.60 -21.94 22.65
N ILE A 305 27.47 -22.42 22.13
CA ILE A 305 26.15 -22.30 22.78
C ILE A 305 25.39 -23.62 22.73
N SER A 306 24.64 -23.93 23.78
CA SER A 306 23.81 -25.14 23.84
C SER A 306 22.36 -24.85 23.48
N LYS A 307 21.64 -25.83 22.95
CA LYS A 307 20.21 -25.76 22.64
C LYS A 307 19.42 -25.39 23.91
N GLY A 308 18.62 -24.33 23.82
CA GLY A 308 17.86 -23.76 24.93
C GLY A 308 18.58 -22.64 25.67
N GLU A 309 19.88 -22.41 25.40
CA GLU A 309 20.63 -21.33 26.02
C GLU A 309 20.14 -19.95 25.54
N THR A 310 19.96 -19.02 26.47
CA THR A 310 19.52 -17.65 26.16
C THR A 310 20.72 -16.73 26.12
N VAL A 311 20.93 -16.06 24.98
CA VAL A 311 22.03 -15.13 24.77
C VAL A 311 21.54 -13.72 24.51
N GLN A 312 22.36 -12.73 24.84
CA GLN A 312 22.13 -11.33 24.51
C GLN A 312 22.68 -11.01 23.12
N LEU A 313 21.86 -10.43 22.23
CA LEU A 313 22.26 -10.00 20.90
C LEU A 313 22.98 -8.65 20.97
N LEU A 314 24.23 -8.59 20.52
CA LEU A 314 25.04 -7.37 20.44
C LEU A 314 24.99 -6.76 19.02
N ASP A 315 25.22 -7.56 17.99
CA ASP A 315 25.21 -7.16 16.57
C ASP A 315 24.50 -8.21 15.71
N THR A 316 23.47 -7.80 14.96
CA THR A 316 22.68 -8.65 14.06
C THR A 316 22.74 -8.20 12.61
N THR A 317 23.66 -7.30 12.25
CA THR A 317 23.73 -6.68 10.91
C THR A 317 24.19 -7.66 9.82
N LYS A 318 24.83 -8.78 10.22
CA LYS A 318 25.40 -9.79 9.31
C LYS A 318 24.75 -11.16 9.55
N GLN A 319 25.15 -12.17 8.76
CA GLN A 319 24.71 -13.56 8.92
C GLN A 319 25.25 -14.22 10.19
N TRP A 320 26.39 -13.73 10.69
CA TRP A 320 26.97 -14.11 11.96
C TRP A 320 26.66 -13.04 13.00
N TRP A 321 25.90 -13.41 14.02
CA TRP A 321 25.48 -12.48 15.06
C TRP A 321 26.49 -12.49 16.18
N LYS A 322 26.89 -11.29 16.62
CA LYS A 322 27.68 -11.14 17.82
C LYS A 322 26.75 -11.26 19.01
N VAL A 323 27.00 -12.23 19.87
CA VAL A 323 26.16 -12.55 21.03
C VAL A 323 27.00 -12.63 22.30
N ARG A 324 26.34 -12.48 23.45
CA ARG A 324 26.94 -12.63 24.78
C ARG A 324 26.17 -13.67 25.59
N ASN A 325 26.85 -14.67 26.15
CA ASN A 325 26.23 -15.68 27.03
C ASN A 325 26.02 -15.15 28.46
N SER A 326 25.41 -15.97 29.32
CA SER A 326 25.22 -15.64 30.75
C SER A 326 26.53 -15.51 31.53
N SER A 327 27.60 -16.13 31.04
CA SER A 327 28.95 -16.06 31.61
C SER A 327 29.69 -14.78 31.22
N GLY A 328 29.09 -13.92 30.39
CA GLY A 328 29.67 -12.66 29.93
C GLY A 328 30.63 -12.78 28.74
N GLU A 329 30.80 -13.98 28.20
CA GLU A 329 31.66 -14.25 27.05
C GLU A 329 30.96 -13.81 25.76
N GLU A 330 31.73 -13.19 24.86
CA GLU A 330 31.24 -12.70 23.58
C GLU A 330 31.83 -13.47 22.42
N GLY A 331 31.01 -13.77 21.43
CA GLY A 331 31.50 -14.31 20.18
C GLY A 331 30.44 -14.33 19.10
N TYR A 332 30.81 -14.81 17.93
CA TYR A 332 29.94 -14.88 16.76
C TYR A 332 29.28 -16.25 16.67
N VAL A 333 27.98 -16.25 16.40
CA VAL A 333 27.20 -17.46 16.16
C VAL A 333 26.34 -17.24 14.91
N PRO A 334 26.22 -18.22 14.00
CA PRO A 334 25.39 -18.07 12.83
C PRO A 334 23.91 -17.91 13.20
N ASN A 335 23.23 -16.98 12.53
CA ASN A 335 21.85 -16.59 12.87
C ASN A 335 20.84 -17.76 12.83
N ASN A 336 21.13 -18.79 12.04
CA ASN A 336 20.30 -19.97 11.88
C ASN A 336 20.24 -20.81 13.16
N VAL A 337 21.11 -20.58 14.15
CA VAL A 337 21.10 -21.29 15.43
C VAL A 337 20.03 -20.74 16.37
N PHE A 338 19.47 -19.55 16.13
CA PHE A 338 18.49 -18.94 17.02
C PHE A 338 17.04 -19.12 16.54
N ARG A 339 16.09 -19.18 17.48
CA ARG A 339 14.64 -19.15 17.21
C ARG A 339 14.05 -17.83 17.71
N CYS A 340 13.24 -17.17 16.88
CA CYS A 340 12.51 -15.97 17.28
C CYS A 340 11.47 -16.36 18.34
N GLN A 341 11.62 -15.87 19.57
CA GLN A 341 10.57 -15.96 20.58
C GLN A 341 9.84 -14.62 20.57
N LEU A 342 8.68 -14.59 19.90
CA LEU A 342 7.71 -13.52 20.08
C LEU A 342 7.27 -13.57 21.56
N LEU A 343 7.66 -12.55 22.33
CA LEU A 343 7.07 -12.24 23.63
C LEU A 343 6.01 -11.16 23.42
#